data_AF-A0A1R0ZD96-F1
#
_entry.id   AF-A0A1R0ZD96-F1
#
_cell.length_a   1.000
_cell.length_b   1.000
_cell.length_c   1.000
_cell.angle_alpha   90.00
_cell.angle_beta   90.00
_cell.angle_gamma   90.00
#
_symmetry.space_group_name_H-M   'P 1'
#
loop_
_entity.id
_entity.type
_entity.pdbx_description
1 polymer ?
#
loop_
_entity_poly.entity_id
_entity_poly.type
_entity_poly.pdbx_seq_one_letter_code
_entity_poly.pdbx_strand_id
1 'polypeptide(L)'
;MKDFKWRWQDTLIVILGLASLAYALINYGKLPQELPAQWGISGKVNRYWDKNIAIFMFGILGIVLPLIMQFTRSIDPKRENYKKFENAYAMSRLAIGVLFNLMLVLTVAYGLGKDINVGKIAIGALGVMFIALGNYMPQVKDNYLFGVRTAWTLSSPEVWRKTHRLSGRMWMIGGLLIFGGAFLSGVLSQTLIITALVLVILVPVLYSWIISRQLKS
;
A
#
# COMPACT_ATOMS: atom_id res chain seq x y z
N MET A 1 -9.18 24.39 -6.14
CA MET A 1 -8.33 24.23 -4.94
C MET A 1 -9.07 24.26 -3.59
N LYS A 2 -10.41 24.44 -3.53
CA LYS A 2 -11.16 24.59 -2.26
C LYS A 2 -11.20 23.35 -1.35
N ASP A 3 -10.83 22.16 -1.84
CA ASP A 3 -10.93 20.93 -1.05
C ASP A 3 -9.61 20.49 -0.40
N PHE A 4 -8.46 21.08 -0.74
CA PHE A 4 -7.16 20.69 -0.16
C PHE A 4 -7.11 21.04 1.33
N LYS A 5 -6.94 20.02 2.18
CA LYS A 5 -6.81 20.18 3.63
C LYS A 5 -5.56 19.43 4.06
N TRP A 6 -4.56 20.18 4.52
CA TRP A 6 -3.36 19.60 5.11
C TRP A 6 -3.71 18.96 6.46
N ARG A 7 -3.38 17.70 6.64
CA ARG A 7 -3.60 16.95 7.88
C ARG A 7 -2.27 16.51 8.47
N TRP A 8 -2.29 16.05 9.72
CA TRP A 8 -1.08 15.54 10.38
C TRP A 8 -0.46 14.35 9.63
N GLN A 9 -1.25 13.56 8.91
CA GLN A 9 -0.75 12.49 8.05
C GLN A 9 0.16 13.03 6.94
N ASP A 10 -0.19 14.17 6.35
CA ASP A 10 0.60 14.81 5.29
C ASP A 10 1.93 15.32 5.84
N THR A 11 1.89 15.92 7.04
CA THR A 11 3.09 16.30 7.78
C THR A 11 4.00 15.09 8.02
N LEU A 12 3.46 13.96 8.49
CA LEU A 12 4.26 12.75 8.71
C LEU A 12 4.80 12.14 7.42
N ILE A 13 4.02 12.10 6.34
CA ILE A 13 4.48 11.64 5.02
C ILE A 13 5.71 12.45 4.60
N VAL A 14 5.65 13.77 4.70
CA VAL A 14 6.76 14.67 4.31
C VAL A 14 7.95 14.50 5.25
N ILE A 15 7.75 14.50 6.58
CA ILE A 15 8.85 14.34 7.54
C ILE A 15 9.56 13.00 7.32
N LEU A 16 8.83 11.89 7.21
CA LEU A 16 9.42 10.56 7.02
C LEU A 16 10.09 10.43 5.66
N GLY A 17 9.53 11.04 4.62
CA GLY A 17 10.12 11.02 3.29
C GLY A 17 11.36 11.90 3.16
N LEU A 18 11.37 13.07 3.77
CA LEU A 18 12.57 13.91 3.83
C LEU A 18 13.65 13.24 4.68
N ALA A 19 13.29 12.57 5.77
CA ALA A 19 14.23 11.80 6.59
C ALA A 19 14.83 10.61 5.82
N SER A 20 14.01 9.84 5.07
CA SER A 20 14.50 8.73 4.26
C SER A 20 15.38 9.19 3.09
N LEU A 21 15.04 10.31 2.45
CA LEU A 21 15.88 10.95 1.43
C LEU A 21 17.19 11.48 2.01
N ALA A 22 17.15 12.18 3.15
CA ALA A 22 18.35 12.65 3.83
C ALA A 22 19.27 11.49 4.18
N TYR A 23 18.72 10.39 4.69
CA TYR A 23 19.48 9.16 4.95
C TYR A 23 20.16 8.61 3.68
N ALA A 24 19.45 8.57 2.56
CA ALA A 24 20.01 8.16 1.27
C ALA A 24 21.14 9.08 0.80
N LEU A 25 20.94 10.40 0.88
CA LEU A 25 21.88 11.42 0.41
C LEU A 25 23.15 11.48 1.26
N ILE A 26 23.03 11.41 2.59
CA ILE A 26 24.19 11.37 3.51
C ILE A 26 25.09 10.15 3.21
N ASN A 27 24.49 9.04 2.80
CA ASN A 27 25.21 7.80 2.49
C ASN A 27 25.57 7.63 1.02
N TYR A 28 25.18 8.56 0.14
CA TYR A 28 25.22 8.41 -1.31
C TYR A 28 26.60 8.05 -1.86
N GLY A 29 27.66 8.64 -1.29
CA GLY A 29 29.05 8.36 -1.69
C GLY A 29 29.54 6.95 -1.35
N LYS A 30 28.86 6.24 -0.45
CA LYS A 30 29.20 4.88 -0.01
C LYS A 30 28.37 3.80 -0.71
N LEU A 31 27.36 4.20 -1.48
CA LEU A 31 26.44 3.26 -2.12
C LEU A 31 27.04 2.69 -3.42
N PRO A 32 26.86 1.38 -3.68
CA PRO A 32 27.19 0.78 -4.97
C PRO A 32 26.37 1.39 -6.09
N GLN A 33 26.82 1.21 -7.34
CA GLN A 33 26.11 1.75 -8.50
C GLN A 33 24.72 1.14 -8.68
N GLU A 34 24.51 -0.10 -8.22
CA GLU A 34 23.24 -0.80 -8.29
C GLU A 34 22.64 -1.01 -6.90
N LEU A 35 21.34 -0.73 -6.78
CA LEU A 35 20.57 -0.92 -5.56
C LEU A 35 19.36 -1.83 -5.81
N PRO A 36 18.95 -2.66 -4.82
CA PRO A 36 17.75 -3.46 -4.93
C PRO A 36 16.51 -2.61 -5.24
N ALA A 37 15.73 -3.04 -6.22
CA ALA A 37 14.48 -2.38 -6.61
C ALA A 37 13.26 -3.26 -6.32
N GLN A 38 13.41 -4.58 -6.41
CA GLN A 38 12.33 -5.53 -6.18
C GLN A 38 12.81 -6.75 -5.41
N TRP A 39 11.93 -7.26 -4.54
CA TRP A 39 12.11 -8.48 -3.78
C TRP A 39 11.05 -9.48 -4.21
N GLY A 40 11.47 -10.71 -4.49
CA GLY A 40 10.56 -11.80 -4.75
C GLY A 40 9.85 -12.30 -3.49
N ILE A 41 8.89 -13.20 -3.66
CA ILE A 41 8.14 -13.84 -2.55
C ILE A 41 9.03 -14.67 -1.60
N SER A 42 10.26 -15.00 -2.01
CA SER A 42 11.27 -15.65 -1.18
C SER A 42 12.06 -14.69 -0.30
N GLY A 43 11.81 -13.38 -0.42
CA GLY A 43 12.60 -12.32 0.24
C GLY A 43 13.94 -12.05 -0.44
N LYS A 44 14.28 -12.73 -1.55
CA LYS A 44 15.49 -12.45 -2.31
C LYS A 44 15.28 -11.29 -3.28
N VAL A 45 16.31 -10.48 -3.49
CA VAL A 45 16.32 -9.44 -4.53
C VAL A 45 16.24 -10.12 -5.88
N ASN A 46 15.27 -9.73 -6.72
CA ASN A 46 15.11 -10.25 -8.07
C ASN A 46 15.37 -9.18 -9.15
N ARG A 47 15.45 -7.90 -8.76
CA ARG A 47 15.76 -6.81 -9.67
C ARG A 47 16.55 -5.71 -8.96
N TYR A 48 17.55 -5.19 -9.67
CA TYR A 48 18.33 -4.02 -9.28
C TYR A 48 18.03 -2.84 -10.21
N TRP A 49 18.26 -1.63 -9.72
CA TRP A 49 18.26 -0.39 -10.48
C TRP A 49 19.55 0.38 -10.24
N ASP A 50 19.91 1.27 -11.17
CA ASP A 50 20.90 2.31 -10.92
C ASP A 50 20.54 3.08 -9.63
N LYS A 51 21.54 3.39 -8.80
CA LYS A 51 21.32 4.01 -7.49
C LYS A 51 20.54 5.33 -7.57
N ASN A 52 20.73 6.11 -8.63
CA ASN A 52 20.02 7.37 -8.80
C ASN A 52 18.54 7.11 -9.06
N ILE A 53 18.26 6.12 -9.91
CA ILE A 53 16.89 5.70 -10.23
C ILE A 53 16.21 5.14 -8.99
N ALA A 54 16.88 4.30 -8.21
CA ALA A 54 16.31 3.73 -6.98
C ALA A 54 15.96 4.79 -5.94
N ILE A 55 16.89 5.70 -5.64
CA ILE A 55 16.67 6.79 -4.67
C ILE A 55 15.56 7.72 -5.16
N PHE A 56 15.59 8.10 -6.44
CA PHE A 56 14.58 8.98 -7.03
C PHE A 56 13.19 8.34 -7.03
N MET A 57 13.06 7.09 -7.48
CA MET A 57 11.79 6.39 -7.55
C MET A 57 11.18 6.17 -6.17
N PHE A 58 11.93 5.61 -5.21
CA PHE A 58 11.38 5.39 -3.86
C PHE A 58 11.10 6.71 -3.14
N GLY A 59 11.92 7.75 -3.34
CA GLY A 59 11.67 9.09 -2.80
C GLY A 59 10.37 9.72 -3.32
N ILE A 60 10.15 9.65 -4.64
CA ILE A 60 8.91 10.13 -5.26
C ILE A 60 7.71 9.31 -4.79
N LEU A 61 7.82 7.98 -4.75
CA LEU A 61 6.71 7.14 -4.31
C LEU A 61 6.40 7.31 -2.81
N GLY A 62 7.41 7.66 -1.99
CA GLY A 62 7.26 7.91 -0.56
C GLY A 62 6.61 9.26 -0.21
N ILE A 63 6.85 10.30 -1.01
CA ILE A 63 6.35 11.66 -0.75
C ILE A 63 5.29 12.07 -1.77
N VAL A 64 5.66 12.06 -3.04
CA VAL A 64 4.87 12.67 -4.11
C VAL A 64 3.61 11.85 -4.40
N LEU A 65 3.71 10.52 -4.48
CA LEU A 65 2.53 9.67 -4.72
C LEU A 65 1.40 9.89 -3.68
N PRO A 66 1.63 9.76 -2.36
CA PRO A 66 0.58 9.97 -1.38
C PRO A 66 0.07 11.42 -1.33
N LEU A 67 0.87 12.41 -1.74
CA LEU A 67 0.40 13.79 -1.91
C LEU A 67 -0.44 13.96 -3.19
N ILE A 68 -0.06 13.35 -4.31
CA ILE A 68 -0.84 13.33 -5.56
C ILE A 68 -2.21 12.71 -5.31
N MET A 69 -2.29 11.60 -4.56
CA MET A 69 -3.57 11.00 -4.18
C MET A 69 -4.50 12.02 -3.49
N GLN A 70 -3.99 12.93 -2.67
CA GLN A 70 -4.83 13.99 -2.09
C GLN A 70 -5.48 14.91 -3.14
N PHE A 71 -4.83 15.11 -4.29
CA PHE A 71 -5.38 15.89 -5.39
C PHE A 71 -6.35 15.06 -6.24
N THR A 72 -6.14 13.75 -6.40
CA THR A 72 -6.98 12.93 -7.29
C THR A 72 -8.45 12.91 -6.87
N ARG A 73 -8.76 13.07 -5.57
CA ARG A 73 -10.16 13.18 -5.10
C ARG A 73 -10.94 14.35 -5.73
N SER A 74 -10.26 15.41 -6.16
CA SER A 74 -10.91 16.57 -6.78
C SER A 74 -11.36 16.31 -8.21
N ILE A 75 -10.79 15.29 -8.85
CA ILE A 75 -11.09 14.83 -10.22
C ILE A 75 -12.23 13.79 -10.20
N ASP A 76 -12.46 13.13 -9.06
CA ASP A 76 -13.51 12.12 -8.92
C ASP A 76 -14.92 12.75 -9.06
N PRO A 77 -15.78 12.25 -9.97
CA PRO A 77 -17.17 12.73 -10.09
C PRO A 77 -17.96 12.64 -8.77
N LYS A 78 -17.58 11.71 -7.88
CA LYS A 78 -18.18 11.51 -6.55
C LYS A 78 -17.33 12.14 -5.43
N ARG A 79 -16.59 13.23 -5.69
CA ARG A 79 -15.72 13.90 -4.71
C ARG A 79 -16.38 14.23 -3.36
N GLU A 80 -17.68 14.52 -3.35
CA GLU A 80 -18.44 14.81 -2.12
C GLU A 80 -18.44 13.63 -1.13
N ASN A 81 -18.34 12.39 -1.64
CA ASN A 81 -18.26 11.22 -0.79
C ASN A 81 -16.95 11.13 -0.01
N TYR A 82 -15.85 11.74 -0.46
CA TYR A 82 -14.57 11.74 0.28
C TYR A 82 -14.69 12.43 1.64
N LYS A 83 -15.58 13.43 1.76
CA LYS A 83 -15.86 14.10 3.04
C LYS A 83 -16.36 13.13 4.12
N LYS A 84 -16.98 12.02 3.72
CA LYS A 84 -17.54 11.00 4.61
C LYS A 84 -16.51 9.96 5.08
N PHE A 85 -15.31 9.94 4.50
CA PHE A 85 -14.25 9.00 4.85
C PHE A 85 -12.84 9.63 4.81
N GLU A 86 -12.73 10.94 5.05
CA GLU A 86 -11.44 11.67 4.95
C GLU A 86 -10.34 11.03 5.77
N ASN A 87 -10.68 10.53 6.97
CA ASN A 87 -9.70 9.89 7.84
C ASN A 87 -9.20 8.56 7.27
N ALA A 88 -10.09 7.70 6.80
CA ALA A 88 -9.72 6.45 6.14
C ALA A 88 -8.84 6.70 4.92
N TYR A 89 -9.16 7.72 4.13
CA TYR A 89 -8.38 8.09 2.96
C TYR A 89 -6.98 8.60 3.32
N ALA A 90 -6.87 9.53 4.29
CA ALA A 90 -5.59 10.06 4.75
C ALA A 90 -4.70 8.98 5.37
N MET A 91 -5.26 8.08 6.19
CA MET A 91 -4.51 6.96 6.78
C MET A 91 -4.05 5.95 5.72
N SER A 92 -4.85 5.72 4.68
CA SER A 92 -4.45 4.85 3.57
C SER A 92 -3.27 5.44 2.80
N ARG A 93 -3.28 6.76 2.54
CA ARG A 93 -2.14 7.48 1.93
C ARG A 93 -0.90 7.41 2.81
N LEU A 94 -1.05 7.61 4.12
CA LEU A 94 0.05 7.50 5.08
C LEU A 94 0.67 6.09 5.05
N ALA A 95 -0.15 5.04 5.08
CA ALA A 95 0.34 3.66 5.04
C ALA A 95 1.16 3.37 3.77
N ILE A 96 0.70 3.85 2.60
CA ILE A 96 1.42 3.73 1.33
C ILE A 96 2.74 4.52 1.38
N GLY A 97 2.71 5.77 1.84
CA GLY A 97 3.91 6.61 1.94
C GLY A 97 4.95 6.02 2.90
N VAL A 98 4.52 5.54 4.07
CA VAL A 98 5.38 4.86 5.05
C VAL A 98 6.04 3.63 4.44
N LEU A 99 5.30 2.81 3.69
CA LEU A 99 5.88 1.63 3.02
C LEU A 99 7.00 2.05 2.07
N PHE A 100 6.76 2.99 1.16
CA PHE A 100 7.79 3.41 0.20
C PHE A 100 8.99 4.12 0.85
N ASN A 101 8.75 4.93 1.89
CA ASN A 101 9.81 5.53 2.69
C ASN A 101 10.67 4.48 3.38
N LEU A 102 10.04 3.43 3.94
CA LEU A 102 10.76 2.30 4.51
C LEU A 102 11.54 1.54 3.44
N MET A 103 10.96 1.31 2.25
CA MET A 103 11.67 0.67 1.14
C MET A 103 12.92 1.43 0.73
N LEU A 104 12.89 2.78 0.72
CA LEU A 104 14.09 3.59 0.47
C LEU A 104 15.17 3.33 1.54
N VAL A 105 14.80 3.39 2.82
CA VAL A 105 15.72 3.15 3.95
C VAL A 105 16.34 1.75 3.85
N LEU A 106 15.52 0.73 3.60
CA LEU A 106 15.95 -0.65 3.47
C LEU A 106 16.87 -0.88 2.28
N THR A 107 16.57 -0.24 1.14
CA THR A 107 17.41 -0.30 -0.07
C THR A 107 18.79 0.30 0.18
N VAL A 108 18.85 1.46 0.84
CA VAL A 108 20.10 2.12 1.21
C VAL A 108 20.87 1.29 2.23
N ALA A 109 20.20 0.76 3.25
CA ALA A 109 20.82 -0.11 4.25
C ALA A 109 21.41 -1.39 3.62
N TYR A 110 20.71 -2.00 2.67
CA TYR A 110 21.24 -3.12 1.88
C TYR A 110 22.50 -2.72 1.11
N GLY A 111 22.46 -1.58 0.39
CA GLY A 111 23.60 -1.08 -0.37
C GLY A 111 24.82 -0.76 0.49
N LEU A 112 24.61 -0.38 1.76
CA LEU A 112 25.68 -0.18 2.75
C LEU A 112 26.25 -1.49 3.31
N GLY A 113 25.78 -2.66 2.85
CA GLY A 113 26.23 -3.97 3.35
C GLY A 113 25.79 -4.24 4.79
N LYS A 114 24.70 -3.62 5.26
CA LYS A 114 24.18 -3.92 6.61
C LYS A 114 23.66 -5.35 6.66
N ASP A 115 24.08 -6.09 7.69
CA ASP A 115 23.62 -7.45 7.96
C ASP A 115 22.19 -7.45 8.55
N ILE A 116 21.22 -7.15 7.69
CA ILE A 116 19.80 -7.18 8.01
C ILE A 116 19.04 -7.94 6.92
N ASN A 117 18.04 -8.71 7.33
CA ASN A 117 17.19 -9.43 6.39
C ASN A 117 16.13 -8.49 5.78
N VAL A 118 16.57 -7.65 4.84
CA VAL A 118 15.72 -6.66 4.17
C VAL A 118 14.48 -7.28 3.55
N GLY A 119 14.60 -8.45 2.93
CA GLY A 119 13.47 -9.15 2.32
C GLY A 119 12.37 -9.49 3.33
N LYS A 120 12.73 -10.05 4.49
CA LYS A 120 11.77 -10.35 5.56
C LYS A 120 11.14 -9.08 6.12
N ILE A 121 11.91 -8.01 6.33
CA ILE A 121 11.37 -6.74 6.83
C ILE A 121 10.40 -6.13 5.80
N ALA A 122 10.73 -6.17 4.51
CA ALA A 122 9.86 -5.67 3.44
C ALA A 122 8.54 -6.45 3.35
N ILE A 123 8.59 -7.78 3.42
CA ILE A 123 7.39 -8.64 3.45
C ILE A 123 6.55 -8.35 4.71
N GLY A 124 7.19 -8.26 5.87
CA GLY A 124 6.51 -7.92 7.12
C GLY A 124 5.82 -6.55 7.05
N ALA A 125 6.51 -5.53 6.55
CA ALA A 125 5.96 -4.20 6.36
C ALA A 125 4.78 -4.18 5.38
N LEU A 126 4.85 -4.97 4.30
CA LEU A 126 3.73 -5.15 3.38
C LEU A 126 2.51 -5.75 4.09
N GLY A 127 2.72 -6.77 4.92
CA GLY A 127 1.66 -7.37 5.74
C GLY A 127 1.01 -6.37 6.70
N VAL A 128 1.82 -5.55 7.40
CA VAL A 128 1.31 -4.48 8.27
C VAL A 128 0.52 -3.44 7.47
N MET A 129 0.97 -3.06 6.27
CA MET A 129 0.22 -2.15 5.40
C MET A 129 -1.15 -2.75 5.02
N PHE A 130 -1.21 -4.05 4.72
CA PHE A 130 -2.46 -4.72 4.38
C PHE A 130 -3.43 -4.75 5.56
N ILE A 131 -2.94 -4.99 6.78
CA ILE A 131 -3.73 -4.90 8.01
C ILE A 131 -4.29 -3.48 8.19
N ALA A 132 -3.43 -2.46 8.03
CA ALA A 132 -3.82 -1.07 8.16
C ALA A 132 -4.92 -0.69 7.12
N LEU A 133 -4.72 -1.02 5.85
CA LEU A 133 -5.69 -0.75 4.79
C LEU A 133 -6.99 -1.53 5.00
N GLY A 134 -6.92 -2.79 5.45
CA GLY A 134 -8.09 -3.60 5.78
C GLY A 134 -8.97 -2.98 6.86
N ASN A 135 -8.37 -2.31 7.85
CA ASN A 135 -9.11 -1.59 8.88
C ASN A 135 -9.90 -0.37 8.34
N TYR A 136 -9.40 0.25 7.27
CA TYR A 136 -10.01 1.45 6.67
C TYR A 136 -10.95 1.14 5.50
N MET A 137 -10.81 0.01 4.82
CA MET A 137 -11.64 -0.38 3.67
C MET A 137 -13.16 -0.27 3.94
N PRO A 138 -13.72 -0.74 5.08
CA PRO A 138 -15.17 -0.66 5.33
C PRO A 138 -15.72 0.78 5.43
N GLN A 139 -14.86 1.76 5.66
CA GLN A 139 -15.24 3.18 5.79
C GLN A 139 -15.34 3.86 4.43
N VAL A 140 -14.66 3.33 3.41
CA VAL A 140 -14.58 3.90 2.07
C VAL A 140 -15.97 3.99 1.45
N LYS A 141 -16.36 5.18 1.00
CA LYS A 141 -17.62 5.41 0.28
C LYS A 141 -17.42 5.29 -1.22
N ASP A 142 -18.52 5.10 -1.93
CA ASP A 142 -18.53 4.89 -3.37
C ASP A 142 -17.86 6.05 -4.11
N ASN A 143 -16.87 5.69 -4.94
CA ASN A 143 -16.03 6.61 -5.67
C ASN A 143 -15.39 5.87 -6.87
N TYR A 144 -14.76 6.61 -7.79
CA TYR A 144 -14.21 6.02 -9.01
C TYR A 144 -12.70 5.74 -8.94
N LEU A 145 -11.99 6.14 -7.88
CA LEU A 145 -10.52 6.13 -7.84
C LEU A 145 -9.89 5.23 -6.77
N PHE A 146 -10.61 4.87 -5.71
CA PHE A 146 -10.08 4.22 -4.51
C PHE A 146 -11.00 3.10 -4.00
N GLY A 147 -10.43 1.90 -3.80
CA GLY A 147 -11.14 0.71 -3.33
C GLY A 147 -11.36 -0.36 -4.40
N VAL A 148 -12.27 -1.30 -4.14
CA VAL A 148 -12.66 -2.37 -5.07
C VAL A 148 -13.68 -1.81 -6.07
N ARG A 149 -13.24 -1.64 -7.33
CA ARG A 149 -13.99 -0.93 -8.38
C ARG A 149 -14.39 -1.87 -9.53
N THR A 150 -15.30 -2.79 -9.25
CA THR A 150 -15.95 -3.61 -10.27
C THR A 150 -17.18 -2.89 -10.83
N ALA A 151 -17.64 -3.29 -12.03
CA ALA A 151 -18.88 -2.76 -12.62
C ALA A 151 -20.06 -2.80 -11.63
N TRP A 152 -20.12 -3.83 -10.79
CA TRP A 152 -21.17 -4.02 -9.78
C TRP A 152 -21.04 -3.09 -8.58
N THR A 153 -19.83 -2.89 -8.05
CA THR A 153 -19.61 -1.93 -6.94
C THR A 153 -19.90 -0.50 -7.37
N LEU A 154 -19.61 -0.14 -8.62
CA LEU A 154 -19.83 1.21 -9.15
C LEU A 154 -21.30 1.49 -9.44
N SER A 155 -22.10 0.46 -9.77
CA SER A 155 -23.52 0.60 -10.08
C SER A 155 -24.44 0.69 -8.85
N SER A 156 -23.99 0.27 -7.67
CA SER A 156 -24.83 0.25 -6.46
C SER A 156 -24.04 0.59 -5.19
N PRO A 157 -24.40 1.68 -4.47
CA PRO A 157 -23.81 2.01 -3.17
C PRO A 157 -23.98 0.90 -2.13
N GLU A 158 -25.02 0.07 -2.24
CA GLU A 158 -25.22 -1.05 -1.34
C GLU A 158 -24.22 -2.19 -1.61
N VAL A 159 -24.04 -2.56 -2.88
CA VAL A 159 -23.01 -3.53 -3.31
C VAL A 159 -21.62 -3.03 -2.89
N TRP A 160 -21.35 -1.74 -3.07
CA TRP A 160 -20.12 -1.10 -2.61
C TRP A 160 -19.89 -1.34 -1.11
N ARG A 161 -20.86 -0.97 -0.27
CA ARG A 161 -20.76 -1.08 1.20
C ARG A 161 -20.54 -2.53 1.65
N LYS A 162 -21.32 -3.47 1.11
CA LYS A 162 -21.19 -4.90 1.45
C LYS A 162 -19.81 -5.43 1.03
N THR A 163 -19.37 -5.10 -0.19
CA THR A 163 -18.07 -5.54 -0.72
C THR A 163 -16.89 -4.99 0.09
N HIS A 164 -16.90 -3.70 0.43
CA HIS A 164 -15.82 -3.08 1.18
C HIS A 164 -15.75 -3.55 2.64
N ARG A 165 -16.90 -3.91 3.24
CA ARG A 165 -16.93 -4.55 4.56
C ARG A 165 -16.27 -5.93 4.54
N LEU A 166 -16.56 -6.75 3.53
CA LEU A 166 -15.89 -8.05 3.36
C LEU A 166 -14.40 -7.86 3.01
N SER A 167 -14.10 -6.94 2.10
CA SER A 167 -12.75 -6.61 1.67
C SER A 167 -11.88 -6.23 2.87
N GLY A 168 -12.37 -5.39 3.79
CA GLY A 168 -11.63 -5.05 5.00
C GLY A 168 -11.19 -6.27 5.82
N ARG A 169 -12.06 -7.28 5.97
CA ARG A 169 -11.73 -8.55 6.63
C ARG A 169 -10.69 -9.34 5.84
N MET A 170 -10.84 -9.44 4.51
CA MET A 170 -9.91 -10.17 3.65
C MET A 170 -8.52 -9.53 3.62
N TRP A 171 -8.46 -8.20 3.63
CA TRP A 171 -7.21 -7.44 3.74
C TRP A 171 -6.55 -7.62 5.10
N MET A 172 -7.31 -7.64 6.19
CA MET A 172 -6.78 -7.91 7.53
C MET A 172 -6.25 -9.34 7.65
N ILE A 173 -7.01 -10.34 7.21
CA ILE A 173 -6.56 -11.75 7.21
C ILE A 173 -5.33 -11.92 6.30
N GLY A 174 -5.39 -11.40 5.06
CA GLY A 174 -4.27 -11.48 4.14
C GLY A 174 -3.02 -10.79 4.67
N GLY A 175 -3.16 -9.63 5.30
CA GLY A 175 -2.04 -8.93 5.94
C GLY A 175 -1.44 -9.72 7.11
N LEU A 176 -2.25 -10.38 7.94
CA LEU A 176 -1.77 -11.28 9.00
C LEU A 176 -1.03 -12.49 8.43
N LEU A 177 -1.53 -13.09 7.35
CA LEU A 177 -0.87 -14.22 6.67
C LEU A 177 0.48 -13.79 6.07
N ILE A 178 0.55 -12.62 5.42
CA ILE A 178 1.80 -12.07 4.88
C ILE A 178 2.79 -11.76 6.01
N PHE A 179 2.31 -11.10 7.08
CA PHE A 179 3.14 -10.75 8.23
C PHE A 179 3.70 -12.01 8.91
N GLY A 180 2.85 -13.00 9.19
CA GLY A 180 3.29 -14.30 9.72
C GLY A 180 4.26 -15.02 8.76
N GLY A 181 3.98 -14.97 7.46
CA GLY A 181 4.85 -15.51 6.42
C GLY A 181 6.26 -14.91 6.41
N ALA A 182 6.44 -13.65 6.83
CA ALA A 182 7.74 -13.00 6.92
C ALA A 182 8.69 -13.66 7.94
N PHE A 183 8.15 -14.30 8.98
CA PHE A 183 8.93 -15.00 10.00
C PHE A 183 9.21 -16.46 9.67
N LEU A 184 8.51 -17.00 8.67
CA LEU A 184 8.67 -18.36 8.18
C LEU A 184 9.67 -18.42 7.02
N SER A 185 9.99 -19.63 6.56
CA SER A 185 10.90 -19.86 5.43
C SER A 185 10.39 -20.96 4.51
N GLY A 186 10.93 -20.99 3.28
CA GLY A 186 10.63 -22.02 2.30
C GLY A 186 9.20 -21.97 1.77
N VAL A 187 8.68 -23.14 1.42
CA VAL A 187 7.37 -23.30 0.76
C VAL A 187 6.23 -22.73 1.61
N LEU A 188 6.27 -22.92 2.93
CA LEU A 188 5.21 -22.45 3.82
C LEU A 188 5.03 -20.92 3.77
N SER A 189 6.13 -20.17 3.85
CA SER A 189 6.10 -18.69 3.72
C SER A 189 5.49 -18.25 2.39
N GLN A 190 5.95 -18.85 1.29
CA GLN A 190 5.47 -18.54 -0.06
C GLN A 190 3.98 -18.86 -0.23
N THR A 191 3.54 -20.02 0.25
CA THR A 191 2.13 -20.43 0.22
C THR A 191 1.24 -19.46 0.99
N LEU A 192 1.65 -18.99 2.18
CA LEU A 192 0.88 -18.00 2.93
C LEU A 192 0.76 -16.68 2.16
N ILE A 193 1.85 -16.18 1.58
CA ILE A 193 1.86 -14.93 0.82
C ILE A 193 0.95 -15.04 -0.41
N ILE A 194 1.08 -16.11 -1.20
CA ILE A 194 0.25 -16.34 -2.39
C ILE A 194 -1.22 -16.46 -1.98
N THR A 195 -1.52 -17.24 -0.94
CA THR A 195 -2.89 -17.41 -0.43
C THR A 195 -3.49 -16.07 -0.01
N ALA A 196 -2.73 -15.25 0.72
CA ALA A 196 -3.15 -13.93 1.12
C ALA A 196 -3.49 -13.03 -0.08
N LEU A 197 -2.62 -12.98 -1.10
CA LEU A 197 -2.84 -12.16 -2.30
C LEU A 197 -4.10 -12.62 -3.07
N VAL A 198 -4.29 -13.93 -3.20
CA VAL A 198 -5.49 -14.51 -3.82
C VAL A 198 -6.75 -14.13 -3.04
N LEU A 199 -6.74 -14.27 -1.72
CA LEU A 199 -7.88 -13.93 -0.85
C LEU A 199 -8.24 -12.44 -0.92
N VAL A 200 -7.25 -11.57 -0.86
CA VAL A 200 -7.42 -10.10 -0.87
C VAL A 200 -8.04 -9.61 -2.18
N ILE A 201 -7.76 -10.28 -3.30
CA ILE A 201 -8.19 -9.87 -4.64
C ILE A 201 -9.45 -10.62 -5.08
N LEU A 202 -9.41 -11.96 -5.15
CA LEU A 202 -10.48 -12.74 -5.77
C LEU A 202 -11.76 -12.69 -4.95
N VAL A 203 -11.68 -12.79 -3.62
CA VAL A 203 -12.86 -12.88 -2.77
C VAL A 203 -13.73 -11.62 -2.87
N PRO A 204 -13.19 -10.37 -2.73
CA PRO A 204 -14.03 -9.19 -2.88
C PRO A 204 -14.61 -9.00 -4.28
N VAL A 205 -13.86 -9.36 -5.33
CA VAL A 205 -14.34 -9.26 -6.73
C VAL A 205 -15.51 -10.21 -6.95
N LEU A 206 -15.36 -11.50 -6.61
CA LEU A 206 -16.41 -12.50 -6.73
C LEU A 206 -17.63 -12.14 -5.87
N TYR A 207 -17.40 -11.72 -4.64
CA TYR A 207 -18.47 -11.31 -3.74
C TYR A 207 -19.27 -10.12 -4.29
N SER A 208 -18.60 -9.15 -4.93
CA SER A 208 -19.28 -8.01 -5.55
C SER A 208 -20.24 -8.44 -6.66
N TRP A 209 -19.89 -9.47 -7.45
CA TRP A 209 -20.77 -10.04 -8.46
C TRP A 209 -21.96 -10.77 -7.81
N ILE A 210 -21.72 -11.64 -6.82
CA ILE A 210 -22.76 -12.42 -6.14
C ILE A 210 -23.83 -11.50 -5.53
N ILE A 211 -23.40 -10.50 -4.76
CA ILE A 211 -24.33 -9.57 -4.09
C ILE A 211 -25.10 -8.73 -5.11
N SER A 212 -24.48 -8.38 -6.25
CA SER A 212 -25.17 -7.65 -7.31
C SER A 212 -26.31 -8.45 -7.95
N ARG A 213 -26.20 -9.79 -7.99
CA ARG A 213 -27.25 -10.67 -8.52
C ARG A 213 -28.38 -10.83 -7.50
N GLN A 214 -28.05 -10.96 -6.23
CA GLN A 214 -29.03 -11.07 -5.15
C GLN A 214 -29.89 -9.82 -5.00
N LEU A 215 -29.34 -8.62 -5.22
CA LEU A 215 -30.08 -7.36 -5.10
C LEU A 215 -30.89 -6.97 -6.35
N LYS A 216 -30.71 -7.71 -7.47
CA LYS A 216 -31.53 -7.54 -8.68
C LYS A 216 -32.73 -8.49 -8.74
N SER A 217 -32.74 -9.51 -7.87
CA SER A 217 -33.88 -10.41 -7.66
C SER A 217 -34.81 -9.85 -6.61
#